data_AF-A0AAV9HQ32-F1
#
_entry.id   AF-A0AAV9HQ32-F1
#
_cell.length_a   1.000
_cell.length_b   1.000
_cell.length_c   1.000
_cell.angle_alpha   90.00
_cell.angle_beta   90.00
_cell.angle_gamma   90.00
#
_symmetry.space_group_name_H-M   'P 1'
#
loop_
_entity.id
_entity.type
_entity.pdbx_description
1 polymer ?
#
loop_
_entity_poly.entity_id
_entity_poly.type
_entity_poly.pdbx_seq_one_letter_code
_entity_poly.pdbx_strand_id
1 'polypeptide(L)'
;MLCQQCGRDFKDQRQLRQHVRWHDKKYRCKHEKCRDKRGFACQKDLARHQRTHDQIKGTQCPYCNRKISRLDNLEKHLTRAHKNIFWVAVISGDEATVKLLLQDGGDGKPKDIDNNMALVLATAKGHAGIVNLLLDNGADIEAKGNPRLTLREIALTGAKPIGWSGMTPLAVASKYGHEAVVEALLQRKAAVNNNGSESPLTYAACRGHASIVKLLLEAGADVNARGCFDTTALYLAAATGHEAVVRLLIDAGASVRGRGKMIPLSQAAREGHVAIVKLLMDHGAVPGPGGSV
;
A
#
# COMPACT_ATOMS: atom_id res chain seq x y z
N MET A 1 10.70 17.49 57.55
CA MET A 1 10.11 18.83 57.75
C MET A 1 8.70 18.79 57.23
N LEU A 2 7.71 19.06 58.07
CA LEU A 2 6.31 18.86 57.75
C LEU A 2 5.67 20.12 57.12
N CYS A 3 4.91 19.94 56.03
CA CYS A 3 4.05 21.00 55.52
C CYS A 3 2.78 21.08 56.36
N GLN A 4 2.59 22.20 57.07
CA GLN A 4 1.42 22.42 57.95
C GLN A 4 0.07 22.48 57.20
N GLN A 5 0.08 22.73 55.88
CA GLN A 5 -1.14 22.83 55.07
C GLN A 5 -1.62 21.49 54.49
N CYS A 6 -0.74 20.48 54.40
CA CYS A 6 -1.13 19.17 53.83
C CYS A 6 -0.53 17.94 54.54
N GLY A 7 0.23 18.14 55.61
CA GLY A 7 0.82 17.07 56.42
C GLY A 7 1.95 16.31 55.74
N ARG A 8 2.49 16.81 54.62
CA ARG A 8 3.50 16.10 53.81
C ARG A 8 4.92 16.37 54.32
N ASP A 9 5.75 15.34 54.36
CA ASP A 9 7.12 15.43 54.87
C ASP A 9 8.16 15.70 53.77
N PHE A 10 9.13 16.55 54.08
CA PHE A 10 10.20 16.99 53.18
C PHE A 10 11.58 16.79 53.80
N LYS A 11 12.55 16.44 52.95
CA LYS A 11 13.93 16.14 53.35
C LYS A 11 14.72 17.39 53.75
N ASP A 12 14.42 18.54 53.16
CA ASP A 12 15.12 19.81 53.44
C ASP A 12 14.19 21.03 53.35
N GLN A 13 14.67 22.19 53.85
CA GLN A 13 13.89 23.42 53.92
C GLN A 13 13.64 24.06 52.56
N ARG A 14 14.53 23.83 51.58
CA ARG A 14 14.40 24.36 50.23
C ARG A 14 13.24 23.67 49.51
N GLN A 15 13.12 22.36 49.65
CA GLN A 15 12.02 21.56 49.11
C GLN A 15 10.69 21.94 49.75
N LEU A 16 10.65 22.14 51.08
CA LEU A 16 9.45 22.63 51.76
C LEU A 16 9.03 24.01 51.25
N ARG A 17 9.97 24.97 51.14
CA ARG A 17 9.68 26.32 50.63
C ARG A 17 9.17 26.30 49.18
N GLN A 18 9.75 25.47 48.33
CA GLN A 18 9.28 25.32 46.95
C GLN A 18 7.90 24.66 46.90
N HIS A 19 7.62 23.70 47.79
CA HIS A 19 6.34 23.01 47.88
C HIS A 19 5.19 23.92 48.33
N VAL A 20 5.41 24.79 49.31
CA VAL A 20 4.37 25.68 49.83
C VAL A 20 3.84 26.64 48.74
N ARG A 21 4.67 27.05 47.79
CA ARG A 21 4.24 27.88 46.63
C ARG A 21 3.18 27.22 45.74
N TRP A 22 2.98 25.91 45.84
CA TRP A 22 1.92 25.20 45.11
C TRP A 22 0.58 25.29 45.83
N HIS A 23 0.55 25.77 47.09
CA HIS A 23 -0.67 26.06 47.85
C HIS A 23 -1.28 27.44 47.56
N ASP A 24 -0.71 28.26 46.68
CA ASP A 24 -1.35 29.53 46.29
C ASP A 24 -1.86 29.52 44.84
N LYS A 25 -1.70 28.39 44.14
CA LYS A 25 -2.07 28.27 42.73
C LYS A 25 -3.58 28.07 42.54
N LYS A 26 -4.13 28.81 41.57
CA LYS A 26 -5.58 28.92 41.28
C LYS A 26 -6.25 27.58 40.90
N TYR A 27 -5.57 26.72 40.15
CA TYR A 27 -6.17 25.48 39.64
C TYR A 27 -5.75 24.28 40.50
N ARG A 28 -6.70 23.49 41.03
CA ARG A 28 -6.38 22.31 41.87
C ARG A 28 -7.13 21.06 41.45
N CYS A 29 -6.46 19.93 41.64
CA CYS A 29 -7.09 18.63 41.47
C CYS A 29 -8.00 18.33 42.66
N LYS A 30 -9.29 18.09 42.37
CA LYS A 30 -10.33 17.77 43.37
C LYS A 30 -10.51 16.25 43.59
N HIS A 31 -9.74 15.40 42.91
CA HIS A 31 -9.85 13.95 43.05
C HIS A 31 -9.45 13.49 44.46
N GLU A 32 -10.34 12.74 45.10
CA GLU A 32 -10.28 12.36 46.52
C GLU A 32 -9.02 11.53 46.88
N LYS A 33 -8.55 10.70 45.95
CA LYS A 33 -7.35 9.85 46.10
C LYS A 33 -6.06 10.52 45.63
N CYS A 34 -6.10 11.79 45.22
CA CYS A 34 -4.94 12.50 44.73
C CYS A 34 -3.98 12.87 45.87
N ARG A 35 -3.00 11.98 46.13
CA ARG A 35 -1.95 12.14 47.15
C ARG A 35 -1.16 13.45 47.00
N ASP A 36 -1.18 14.06 45.82
CA ASP A 36 -0.34 15.20 45.52
C ASP A 36 -0.89 16.56 45.95
N LYS A 37 -2.20 16.77 46.14
CA LYS A 37 -2.88 18.07 46.47
C LYS A 37 -2.23 19.36 45.92
N ARG A 38 -1.42 19.25 44.87
CA ARG A 38 -0.58 20.31 44.28
C ARG A 38 -1.50 21.19 43.44
N GLY A 39 -1.38 22.51 43.58
CA GLY A 39 -2.04 23.44 42.67
C GLY A 39 -1.29 23.55 41.33
N PHE A 40 -1.91 24.07 40.29
CA PHE A 40 -1.37 24.17 38.93
C PHE A 40 -1.47 25.62 38.45
N ALA A 41 -0.48 26.04 37.65
CA ALA A 41 -0.41 27.42 37.18
C ALA A 41 -1.49 27.72 36.12
N CYS A 42 -1.89 26.73 35.32
CA CYS A 42 -2.94 26.88 34.32
C CYS A 42 -3.86 25.64 34.24
N GLN A 43 -5.04 25.83 33.63
CA GLN A 43 -6.05 24.79 33.50
C GLN A 43 -5.61 23.63 32.60
N LYS A 44 -4.72 23.87 31.61
CA LYS A 44 -4.12 22.81 30.77
C LYS A 44 -3.26 21.84 31.59
N ASP A 45 -2.52 22.36 32.57
CA ASP A 45 -1.68 21.54 33.46
C ASP A 45 -2.51 20.72 34.43
N LEU A 46 -3.57 21.31 34.98
CA LEU A 46 -4.55 20.61 35.80
C LEU A 46 -5.22 19.48 35.01
N ALA A 47 -5.70 19.75 33.78
CA ALA A 47 -6.34 18.75 32.93
C ALA A 47 -5.37 17.59 32.60
N ARG A 48 -4.08 17.90 32.35
CA ARG A 48 -3.03 16.91 32.12
C ARG A 48 -2.78 16.03 33.35
N HIS A 49 -2.82 16.60 34.54
CA HIS A 49 -2.70 15.85 35.78
C HIS A 49 -3.97 15.06 36.12
N GLN A 50 -5.16 15.57 35.83
CA GLN A 50 -6.41 14.84 36.11
C GLN A 50 -6.47 13.51 35.36
N ARG A 51 -5.97 13.48 34.13
CA ARG A 51 -5.78 12.26 33.32
C ARG A 51 -4.86 11.20 33.93
N THR A 52 -4.08 11.52 34.98
CA THR A 52 -3.30 10.51 35.70
C THR A 52 -4.13 9.73 36.72
N HIS A 53 -5.30 10.24 37.11
CA HIS A 53 -6.25 9.51 37.96
C HIS A 53 -7.07 8.51 37.15
N ASP A 54 -7.28 8.79 35.86
CA ASP A 54 -7.93 7.91 34.90
C ASP A 54 -6.99 6.81 34.36
N GLN A 55 -5.74 6.72 34.85
CA GLN A 55 -4.79 5.72 34.39
C GLN A 55 -5.17 4.31 34.85
N ILE A 56 -5.74 3.56 33.93
CA ILE A 56 -5.70 2.10 33.90
C ILE A 56 -4.23 1.68 34.10
N LYS A 57 -3.92 1.10 35.26
CA LYS A 57 -2.62 0.48 35.52
C LYS A 57 -2.38 -0.63 34.50
N GLY A 58 -1.30 -0.52 33.73
CA GLY A 58 -0.71 -1.68 33.05
C GLY A 58 -1.10 -1.88 31.60
N THR A 59 -1.12 -0.85 30.77
CA THR A 59 -1.14 -1.05 29.32
C THR A 59 0.20 -1.63 28.86
N GLN A 60 0.27 -2.96 28.75
CA GLN A 60 1.26 -3.61 27.91
C GLN A 60 0.87 -3.39 26.45
N CYS A 61 1.85 -3.18 25.59
CA CYS A 61 1.64 -3.30 24.17
C CYS A 61 1.18 -4.74 23.88
N PRO A 62 0.01 -4.98 23.27
CA PRO A 62 -0.48 -6.33 23.01
C PRO A 62 0.39 -7.10 22.00
N TYR A 63 1.16 -6.40 21.17
CA TYR A 63 1.98 -6.99 20.11
C TYR A 63 3.41 -7.34 20.53
N CYS A 64 4.01 -6.58 21.46
CA CYS A 64 5.40 -6.81 21.89
C CYS A 64 5.57 -6.91 23.41
N ASN A 65 4.46 -6.97 24.15
CA ASN A 65 4.39 -7.03 25.61
C ASN A 65 5.17 -5.95 26.36
N ARG A 66 5.58 -4.89 25.66
CA ARG A 66 6.29 -3.76 26.25
C ARG A 66 5.35 -3.03 27.21
N LYS A 67 5.71 -3.00 28.49
CA LYS A 67 4.99 -2.21 29.50
C LYS A 67 5.11 -0.74 29.17
N ILE A 68 4.00 -0.09 28.83
CA ILE A 68 3.96 1.34 28.53
C ILE A 68 3.06 2.01 29.55
N SER A 69 3.64 2.98 30.25
CA SER A 69 3.05 3.58 31.45
C SER A 69 1.95 4.62 31.17
N ARG A 70 1.71 4.98 29.91
CA ARG A 70 0.70 5.98 29.53
C ARG A 70 0.02 5.62 28.22
N LEU A 71 -1.28 5.82 28.13
CA LEU A 71 -2.07 5.61 26.90
C LEU A 71 -1.55 6.43 25.71
N ASP A 72 -1.17 7.70 25.91
CA ASP A 72 -0.61 8.55 24.84
C ASP A 72 0.77 8.08 24.35
N ASN A 73 1.52 7.38 25.20
CA ASN A 73 2.78 6.76 24.82
C ASN A 73 2.56 5.37 24.21
N LEU A 74 1.52 4.65 24.64
CA LEU A 74 1.11 3.40 24.00
C LEU A 74 0.64 3.70 22.59
N GLU A 75 -0.22 4.69 22.41
CA GLU A 75 -0.71 5.12 21.10
C GLU A 75 0.45 5.50 20.17
N LYS A 76 1.39 6.35 20.61
CA LYS A 76 2.62 6.68 19.86
C LYS A 76 3.52 5.49 19.59
N HIS A 77 3.59 4.53 20.51
CA HIS A 77 4.33 3.30 20.31
C HIS A 77 3.63 2.39 19.29
N LEU A 78 2.31 2.26 19.34
CA LEU A 78 1.53 1.53 18.35
C LEU A 78 1.70 2.16 16.96
N THR A 79 1.64 3.48 16.85
CA THR A 79 1.85 4.19 15.56
C THR A 79 3.29 4.17 15.07
N ARG A 80 4.31 4.12 15.94
CA ARG A 80 5.73 4.16 15.50
C ARG A 80 6.35 2.78 15.38
N ALA A 81 5.99 1.87 16.28
CA ALA A 81 6.49 0.51 16.29
C ALA A 81 5.66 -0.39 15.38
N HIS A 82 4.31 -0.35 15.43
CA HIS A 82 3.48 -1.29 14.65
C HIS A 82 2.96 -0.76 13.31
N LYS A 83 2.84 0.55 13.07
CA LYS A 83 2.61 1.02 11.69
C LYS A 83 3.81 0.68 10.80
N ASN A 84 5.02 0.87 11.34
CA ASN A 84 6.24 0.42 10.67
C ASN A 84 6.29 -1.11 10.58
N ILE A 85 5.91 -1.85 11.63
CA ILE A 85 5.93 -3.33 11.57
C ILE A 85 4.94 -3.89 10.55
N PHE A 86 3.75 -3.30 10.40
CA PHE A 86 2.76 -3.71 9.41
C PHE A 86 3.31 -3.48 8.00
N TRP A 87 3.79 -2.28 7.69
CA TRP A 87 4.35 -1.99 6.38
C TRP A 87 5.63 -2.79 6.08
N VAL A 88 6.49 -3.01 7.08
CA VAL A 88 7.65 -3.89 6.95
C VAL A 88 7.20 -5.31 6.66
N ALA A 89 6.21 -5.84 7.37
CA ALA A 89 5.67 -7.19 7.16
C ALA A 89 5.04 -7.33 5.77
N VAL A 90 4.26 -6.35 5.32
CA VAL A 90 3.71 -6.30 3.95
C VAL A 90 4.82 -6.27 2.91
N ILE A 91 5.89 -5.50 3.12
CA ILE A 91 7.00 -5.40 2.16
C ILE A 91 7.86 -6.66 2.16
N SER A 92 8.13 -7.23 3.33
CA SER A 92 8.98 -8.41 3.52
C SER A 92 8.27 -9.72 3.19
N GLY A 93 6.93 -9.72 3.09
CA GLY A 93 6.14 -10.92 2.85
C GLY A 93 5.79 -11.71 4.11
N ASP A 94 5.88 -11.10 5.29
CA ASP A 94 5.56 -11.75 6.56
C ASP A 94 4.04 -11.82 6.78
N GLU A 95 3.43 -12.83 6.15
CA GLU A 95 2.00 -13.08 6.20
C GLU A 95 1.49 -13.32 7.63
N ALA A 96 2.26 -14.01 8.47
CA ALA A 96 1.87 -14.30 9.85
C ALA A 96 1.72 -13.01 10.66
N THR A 97 2.70 -12.11 10.56
CA THR A 97 2.63 -10.79 11.20
C THR A 97 1.49 -9.96 10.63
N VAL A 98 1.28 -9.94 9.30
CA VAL A 98 0.14 -9.22 8.70
C VAL A 98 -1.19 -9.77 9.22
N LYS A 99 -1.36 -11.09 9.28
CA LYS A 99 -2.57 -11.75 9.76
C LYS A 99 -2.87 -11.41 11.22
N LEU A 100 -1.86 -11.47 12.09
CA LEU A 100 -1.99 -11.09 13.50
C LEU A 100 -2.43 -9.63 13.66
N LEU A 101 -1.82 -8.73 12.88
CA LEU A 101 -2.13 -7.30 12.92
C LEU A 101 -3.52 -6.96 12.35
N LEU A 102 -4.07 -7.81 11.47
CA LEU A 102 -5.43 -7.69 10.96
C LEU A 102 -6.48 -8.33 11.88
N GLN A 103 -6.13 -9.42 12.60
CA GLN A 103 -7.05 -10.18 13.47
C GLN A 103 -7.30 -9.58 14.86
N ASP A 104 -6.37 -8.83 15.44
CA ASP A 104 -6.49 -8.25 16.81
C ASP A 104 -7.44 -7.03 16.88
N GLY A 105 -8.46 -7.00 16.02
CA GLY A 105 -9.42 -5.92 15.82
C GLY A 105 -10.49 -5.80 16.91
N GLY A 106 -10.11 -5.80 18.19
CA GLY A 106 -10.96 -5.25 19.26
C GLY A 106 -10.95 -3.72 19.18
N ASP A 107 -12.09 -3.10 18.86
CA ASP A 107 -12.46 -1.65 18.86
C ASP A 107 -11.45 -0.60 18.33
N GLY A 108 -10.31 -1.06 17.83
CA GLY A 108 -9.11 -0.29 17.59
C GLY A 108 -8.36 -0.83 16.39
N LYS A 109 -9.08 -1.20 15.31
CA LYS A 109 -8.51 -1.09 13.96
C LYS A 109 -7.76 0.24 13.96
N PRO A 110 -6.44 0.29 13.72
CA PRO A 110 -5.80 1.59 13.61
C PRO A 110 -6.54 2.29 12.48
N LYS A 111 -7.31 3.33 12.82
CA LYS A 111 -8.29 3.96 11.93
C LYS A 111 -7.66 4.56 10.65
N ASP A 112 -6.33 4.45 10.54
CA ASP A 112 -5.44 5.03 9.55
C ASP A 112 -4.56 4.00 8.80
N ILE A 113 -4.81 2.68 8.88
CA ILE A 113 -4.18 1.73 7.95
C ILE A 113 -4.91 1.81 6.62
N ASP A 114 -4.20 2.29 5.60
CA ASP A 114 -4.69 2.31 4.24
C ASP A 114 -4.54 0.90 3.63
N ASN A 115 -5.57 0.06 3.82
CA ASN A 115 -5.63 -1.30 3.28
C ASN A 115 -5.48 -1.31 1.74
N ASN A 116 -5.91 -0.24 1.07
CA ASN A 116 -5.82 -0.11 -0.38
C ASN A 116 -4.37 0.09 -0.82
N MET A 117 -3.61 0.90 -0.08
CA MET A 117 -2.17 1.04 -0.29
C MET A 117 -1.43 -0.26 0.03
N ALA A 118 -1.77 -0.93 1.14
CA ALA A 118 -1.19 -2.23 1.50
C ALA A 118 -1.41 -3.27 0.40
N LEU A 119 -2.60 -3.26 -0.21
CA LEU A 119 -2.95 -4.16 -1.30
C LEU A 119 -2.06 -3.91 -2.51
N VAL A 120 -1.91 -2.65 -2.94
CA VAL A 120 -1.07 -2.29 -4.09
C VAL A 120 0.40 -2.64 -3.84
N LEU A 121 0.92 -2.42 -2.63
CA LEU A 121 2.30 -2.78 -2.28
C LEU A 121 2.54 -4.29 -2.25
N ALA A 122 1.66 -5.04 -1.58
CA ALA A 122 1.72 -6.50 -1.54
C ALA A 122 1.65 -7.08 -2.96
N THR A 123 0.77 -6.51 -3.78
CA THR A 123 0.62 -6.89 -5.19
C THR A 123 1.88 -6.63 -5.99
N ALA A 124 2.52 -5.45 -5.84
CA ALA A 124 3.77 -5.16 -6.53
C ALA A 124 4.93 -6.06 -6.13
N LYS A 125 4.92 -6.56 -4.89
CA LYS A 125 5.92 -7.49 -4.37
C LYS A 125 5.62 -8.96 -4.66
N GLY A 126 4.40 -9.28 -5.10
CA GLY A 126 3.99 -10.65 -5.42
C GLY A 126 3.52 -11.47 -4.23
N HIS A 127 3.18 -10.82 -3.11
CA HIS A 127 2.81 -11.51 -1.86
C HIS A 127 1.33 -11.93 -1.87
N ALA A 128 1.01 -13.01 -2.59
CA ALA A 128 -0.37 -13.47 -2.81
C ALA A 128 -1.16 -13.75 -1.51
N GLY A 129 -0.52 -14.34 -0.49
CA GLY A 129 -1.17 -14.58 0.80
C GLY A 129 -1.58 -13.28 1.50
N ILE A 130 -0.70 -12.28 1.50
CA ILE A 130 -1.01 -10.95 2.04
C ILE A 130 -2.09 -10.24 1.21
N VAL A 131 -2.06 -10.36 -0.12
CA VAL A 131 -3.12 -9.83 -0.99
C VAL A 131 -4.48 -10.40 -0.59
N ASN A 132 -4.57 -11.71 -0.42
CA ASN A 132 -5.82 -12.37 0.02
C ASN A 132 -6.27 -11.87 1.39
N LEU A 133 -5.36 -11.80 2.38
CA LEU A 133 -5.69 -11.28 3.71
C LEU A 133 -6.23 -9.86 3.65
N LEU A 134 -5.65 -8.98 2.83
CA LEU A 134 -6.08 -7.59 2.71
C LEU A 134 -7.45 -7.47 2.05
N LEU A 135 -7.72 -8.25 1.00
CA LEU A 135 -9.02 -8.31 0.34
C LEU A 135 -10.10 -8.86 1.28
N ASP A 136 -9.78 -9.90 2.06
CA ASP A 136 -10.69 -10.45 3.08
C ASP A 136 -10.98 -9.44 4.21
N ASN A 137 -10.08 -8.47 4.42
CA ASN A 137 -10.23 -7.39 5.39
C ASN A 137 -10.76 -6.08 4.77
N GLY A 138 -11.40 -6.16 3.61
CA GLY A 138 -12.13 -5.05 3.00
C GLY A 138 -11.25 -4.04 2.26
N ALA A 139 -10.05 -4.42 1.83
CA ALA A 139 -9.32 -3.64 0.82
C ALA A 139 -10.14 -3.56 -0.47
N ASP A 140 -10.19 -2.38 -1.07
CA ASP A 140 -10.81 -2.17 -2.38
C ASP A 140 -9.98 -2.90 -3.45
N ILE A 141 -10.59 -3.88 -4.12
CA ILE A 141 -9.95 -4.65 -5.18
C ILE A 141 -9.54 -3.78 -6.38
N GLU A 142 -10.16 -2.62 -6.56
CA GLU A 142 -9.85 -1.63 -7.60
C GLU A 142 -9.00 -0.46 -7.07
N ALA A 143 -8.38 -0.62 -5.90
CA ALA A 143 -7.52 0.37 -5.28
C ALA A 143 -6.47 0.92 -6.24
N LYS A 144 -6.52 2.23 -6.50
CA LYS A 144 -5.53 2.91 -7.34
C LYS A 144 -4.33 3.34 -6.51
N GLY A 145 -3.12 3.08 -7.01
CA GLY A 145 -1.90 3.57 -6.37
C GLY A 145 -1.87 5.09 -6.23
N ASN A 146 -1.54 5.59 -5.03
CA ASN A 146 -1.43 7.03 -4.73
C ASN A 146 0.04 7.47 -4.52
N PRO A 147 0.64 8.22 -5.46
CA PRO A 147 2.06 8.60 -5.43
C PRO A 147 2.45 9.42 -4.19
N ARG A 148 1.53 10.25 -3.65
CA ARG A 148 1.81 11.13 -2.49
C ARG A 148 2.00 10.35 -1.18
N LEU A 149 1.29 9.23 -1.01
CA LEU A 149 1.36 8.40 0.18
C LEU A 149 2.52 7.39 0.10
N THR A 150 2.76 6.84 -1.11
CA THR A 150 3.93 5.97 -1.36
C THR A 150 5.23 6.65 -0.96
N LEU A 151 5.45 7.93 -1.29
CA LEU A 151 6.72 8.61 -0.96
C LEU A 151 7.04 8.65 0.53
N ARG A 152 6.04 8.84 1.40
CA ARG A 152 6.25 8.94 2.85
C ARG A 152 6.57 7.58 3.49
N GLU A 153 5.95 6.51 3.00
CA GLU A 153 6.11 5.14 3.52
C GLU A 153 7.30 4.43 2.88
N ILE A 154 7.54 4.66 1.59
CA ILE A 154 8.73 4.22 0.86
C ILE A 154 10.00 4.94 1.34
N ALA A 155 9.93 6.23 1.71
CA ALA A 155 11.08 6.94 2.30
C ALA A 155 11.57 6.30 3.61
N LEU A 156 10.70 5.60 4.34
CA LEU A 156 11.09 4.85 5.54
C LEU A 156 11.79 3.52 5.22
N THR A 157 11.71 3.03 3.98
CA THR A 157 12.23 1.71 3.56
C THR A 157 13.28 1.79 2.44
N GLY A 158 13.55 2.97 1.89
CA GLY A 158 14.58 3.20 0.88
C GLY A 158 14.25 2.68 -0.53
N ALA A 159 13.02 2.18 -0.77
CA ALA A 159 12.59 1.84 -2.12
C ALA A 159 12.44 3.11 -2.99
N LYS A 160 12.48 3.00 -4.32
CA LYS A 160 12.20 4.14 -5.21
C LYS A 160 10.69 4.25 -5.42
N PRO A 161 10.09 5.45 -5.47
CA PRO A 161 8.68 5.63 -5.78
C PRO A 161 8.42 5.06 -7.17
N ILE A 162 7.60 4.04 -7.24
CA ILE A 162 7.33 3.30 -8.45
C ILE A 162 6.10 3.94 -9.10
N GLY A 163 6.12 4.11 -10.43
CA GLY A 163 5.09 4.81 -11.20
C GLY A 163 3.74 4.08 -11.26
N TRP A 164 3.18 3.67 -10.12
CA TRP A 164 1.88 3.00 -9.97
C TRP A 164 0.71 3.97 -9.88
N SER A 165 0.94 5.26 -10.12
CA SER A 165 -0.11 6.27 -10.01
C SER A 165 -1.28 5.93 -10.93
N GLY A 166 -2.43 5.65 -10.35
CA GLY A 166 -3.64 5.30 -11.11
C GLY A 166 -3.72 3.85 -11.61
N MET A 167 -2.72 2.99 -11.33
CA MET A 167 -2.81 1.56 -11.65
C MET A 167 -3.68 0.82 -10.62
N THR A 168 -4.52 -0.10 -11.09
CA THR A 168 -5.25 -1.07 -10.26
C THR A 168 -4.31 -2.20 -9.81
N PRO A 169 -4.65 -2.96 -8.74
CA PRO A 169 -3.83 -4.09 -8.31
C PRO A 169 -3.61 -5.11 -9.43
N LEU A 170 -4.64 -5.38 -10.24
CA LEU A 170 -4.53 -6.30 -11.38
C LEU A 170 -3.51 -5.82 -12.42
N ALA A 171 -3.49 -4.52 -12.72
CA ALA A 171 -2.50 -3.93 -13.62
C ALA A 171 -1.07 -4.00 -13.05
N VAL A 172 -0.92 -3.77 -11.74
CA VAL A 172 0.37 -3.91 -11.04
C VAL A 172 0.87 -5.35 -11.09
N ALA A 173 0.05 -6.33 -10.72
CA ALA A 173 0.40 -7.75 -10.77
C ALA A 173 0.84 -8.16 -12.19
N SER A 174 0.07 -7.71 -13.20
CA SER A 174 0.33 -7.98 -14.61
C SER A 174 1.64 -7.36 -15.11
N LYS A 175 2.01 -6.18 -14.61
CA LYS A 175 3.28 -5.53 -14.96
C LYS A 175 4.51 -6.26 -14.38
N TYR A 176 4.40 -6.79 -13.17
CA TYR A 176 5.52 -7.44 -12.49
C TYR A 176 5.60 -8.95 -12.71
N GLY A 177 4.60 -9.58 -13.31
CA GLY A 177 4.63 -11.00 -13.60
C GLY A 177 4.14 -11.89 -12.45
N HIS A 178 3.33 -11.34 -11.54
CA HIS A 178 2.88 -12.06 -10.36
C HIS A 178 1.61 -12.87 -10.64
N GLU A 179 1.78 -14.03 -11.29
CA GLU A 179 0.69 -14.92 -11.74
C GLU A 179 -0.29 -15.29 -10.63
N ALA A 180 0.19 -15.78 -9.47
CA ALA A 180 -0.67 -16.14 -8.34
C ALA A 180 -1.51 -14.95 -7.81
N VAL A 181 -0.99 -13.73 -7.92
CA VAL A 181 -1.74 -12.51 -7.54
C VAL A 181 -2.79 -12.19 -8.59
N VAL A 182 -2.48 -12.33 -9.88
CA VAL A 182 -3.43 -12.15 -10.98
C VAL A 182 -4.60 -13.13 -10.82
N GLU A 183 -4.33 -14.42 -10.60
CA GLU A 183 -5.37 -15.43 -10.38
C GLU A 183 -6.27 -15.07 -9.19
N ALA A 184 -5.68 -14.69 -8.05
CA ALA A 184 -6.44 -14.31 -6.86
C ALA A 184 -7.36 -13.10 -7.10
N LEU A 185 -6.89 -12.10 -7.85
CA LEU A 185 -7.67 -10.92 -8.19
C LEU A 185 -8.79 -11.24 -9.19
N LEU A 186 -8.52 -12.06 -10.21
CA LEU A 186 -9.51 -12.49 -11.20
C LEU A 186 -10.61 -13.36 -10.58
N GLN A 187 -10.26 -14.29 -9.67
CA GLN A 187 -11.23 -15.09 -8.92
C GLN A 187 -12.20 -14.22 -8.10
N ARG A 188 -11.73 -13.06 -7.63
CA ARG A 188 -12.53 -12.07 -6.91
C ARG A 188 -13.21 -11.04 -7.82
N LYS A 189 -13.24 -11.28 -9.13
CA LYS A 189 -13.90 -10.46 -10.16
C LYS A 189 -13.34 -9.04 -10.28
N ALA A 190 -12.02 -8.88 -10.12
CA ALA A 190 -11.35 -7.62 -10.45
C ALA A 190 -11.67 -7.21 -11.91
N ALA A 191 -11.78 -5.91 -12.15
CA ALA A 191 -12.05 -5.36 -13.48
C ALA A 191 -10.85 -5.61 -14.41
N VAL A 192 -11.05 -6.50 -15.38
CA VAL A 192 -10.02 -6.87 -16.37
C VAL A 192 -9.72 -5.73 -17.33
N ASN A 193 -10.77 -5.01 -17.74
CA ASN A 193 -10.67 -3.87 -18.63
C ASN A 193 -10.78 -2.59 -17.80
N ASN A 194 -9.72 -1.78 -17.80
CA ASN A 194 -9.77 -0.44 -17.25
C ASN A 194 -9.75 0.59 -18.39
N ASN A 195 -10.56 1.66 -18.27
CA ASN A 195 -10.56 2.76 -19.24
C ASN A 195 -9.36 3.70 -19.03
N GLY A 196 -8.29 3.20 -18.41
CA GLY A 196 -7.08 3.95 -18.11
C GLY A 196 -6.11 3.96 -19.28
N SER A 197 -5.06 4.77 -19.16
CA SER A 197 -4.02 4.87 -20.18
C SER A 197 -3.22 3.58 -20.37
N GLU A 198 -3.26 2.60 -19.45
CA GLU A 198 -2.52 1.35 -19.59
C GLU A 198 -3.31 0.19 -18.92
N SER A 199 -3.74 -0.78 -19.73
CA SER A 199 -4.53 -1.94 -19.31
C SER A 199 -3.64 -3.08 -18.76
N PRO A 200 -4.15 -3.96 -17.89
CA PRO A 200 -3.42 -5.15 -17.43
C PRO A 200 -2.83 -5.96 -18.59
N LEU A 201 -3.59 -6.12 -19.69
CA LEU A 201 -3.17 -6.85 -20.88
C LEU A 201 -1.97 -6.18 -21.57
N THR A 202 -2.00 -4.86 -21.74
CA THR A 202 -0.89 -4.13 -22.35
C THR A 202 0.41 -4.22 -21.53
N TYR A 203 0.33 -4.22 -20.20
CA TYR A 203 1.52 -4.41 -19.35
C TYR A 203 2.09 -5.83 -19.44
N ALA A 204 1.24 -6.84 -19.32
CA ALA A 204 1.65 -8.23 -19.43
C ALA A 204 2.28 -8.49 -20.80
N ALA A 205 1.69 -7.93 -21.85
CA ALA A 205 2.18 -8.08 -23.22
C ALA A 205 3.53 -7.38 -23.45
N CYS A 206 3.68 -6.14 -22.98
CA CYS A 206 4.94 -5.38 -23.06
C CYS A 206 6.09 -6.05 -22.30
N ARG A 207 5.77 -6.77 -21.21
CA ARG A 207 6.76 -7.45 -20.35
C ARG A 207 6.99 -8.92 -20.70
N GLY A 208 6.21 -9.49 -21.61
CA GLY A 208 6.39 -10.87 -22.08
C GLY A 208 5.77 -11.93 -21.18
N HIS A 209 4.85 -11.56 -20.28
CA HIS A 209 4.24 -12.47 -19.32
C HIS A 209 3.13 -13.31 -19.96
N ALA A 210 3.52 -14.32 -20.74
CA ALA A 210 2.60 -15.14 -21.55
C ALA A 210 1.48 -15.81 -20.73
N SER A 211 1.80 -16.39 -19.56
CA SER A 211 0.79 -17.00 -18.68
C SER A 211 -0.27 -15.99 -18.24
N ILE A 212 0.16 -14.78 -17.86
CA ILE A 212 -0.75 -13.69 -17.45
C ILE A 212 -1.59 -13.20 -18.64
N VAL A 213 -1.00 -13.08 -19.82
CA VAL A 213 -1.74 -12.72 -21.05
C VAL A 213 -2.86 -13.73 -21.29
N LYS A 214 -2.56 -15.03 -21.17
CA LYS A 214 -3.56 -16.10 -21.30
C LYS A 214 -4.68 -15.96 -20.26
N LEU A 215 -4.34 -15.81 -18.98
CA LEU A 215 -5.31 -15.62 -17.89
C LEU A 215 -6.22 -14.40 -18.12
N LEU A 216 -5.65 -13.27 -18.56
CA LEU A 216 -6.41 -12.05 -18.82
C LEU A 216 -7.37 -12.21 -20.01
N LEU A 217 -6.94 -12.87 -21.09
CA LEU A 217 -7.79 -13.15 -22.24
C LEU A 217 -8.94 -14.10 -21.89
N GLU A 218 -8.67 -15.15 -21.11
CA GLU A 218 -9.69 -16.06 -20.58
C GLU A 218 -10.70 -15.34 -19.67
N ALA A 219 -10.26 -14.31 -18.95
CA ALA A 219 -11.11 -13.46 -18.13
C ALA A 219 -11.86 -12.35 -18.90
N GLY A 220 -11.76 -12.32 -20.24
CA GLY A 220 -12.50 -11.37 -21.09
C GLY A 220 -11.81 -10.01 -21.28
N ALA A 221 -10.47 -9.98 -21.24
CA ALA A 221 -9.73 -8.79 -21.64
C ALA A 221 -10.02 -8.43 -23.10
N ASP A 222 -10.24 -7.14 -23.37
CA ASP A 222 -10.32 -6.64 -24.74
C ASP A 222 -8.94 -6.72 -25.40
N VAL A 223 -8.77 -7.71 -26.28
CA VAL A 223 -7.52 -7.98 -27.02
C VAL A 223 -7.07 -6.78 -27.86
N ASN A 224 -8.01 -5.91 -28.26
CA ASN A 224 -7.77 -4.74 -29.08
C ASN A 224 -7.84 -3.43 -28.27
N ALA A 225 -7.84 -3.51 -26.94
CA ALA A 225 -7.82 -2.36 -26.05
C ALA A 225 -6.65 -1.44 -26.40
N ARG A 226 -6.94 -0.13 -26.38
CA ARG A 226 -6.02 0.92 -26.81
C ARG A 226 -5.54 1.67 -25.57
N GLY A 227 -4.25 1.55 -25.29
CA GLY A 227 -3.59 2.26 -24.20
C GLY A 227 -3.12 3.66 -24.61
N CYS A 228 -2.14 4.16 -23.88
CA CYS A 228 -1.50 5.44 -24.09
C CYS A 228 -0.91 5.49 -25.50
N PHE A 229 -1.00 6.65 -26.14
CA PHE A 229 -0.54 6.84 -27.51
C PHE A 229 -1.16 5.87 -28.52
N ASP A 230 -2.37 5.37 -28.23
CA ASP A 230 -3.09 4.48 -29.14
C ASP A 230 -2.36 3.14 -29.37
N THR A 231 -1.58 2.69 -28.37
CA THR A 231 -0.86 1.41 -28.38
C THR A 231 -1.78 0.22 -28.14
N THR A 232 -1.56 -0.90 -28.83
CA THR A 232 -2.24 -2.18 -28.55
C THR A 232 -1.28 -3.17 -27.88
N ALA A 233 -1.82 -4.17 -27.21
CA ALA A 233 -1.02 -5.25 -26.63
C ALA A 233 -0.13 -5.94 -27.69
N LEU A 234 -0.67 -6.16 -28.89
CA LEU A 234 0.06 -6.77 -30.01
C LEU A 234 1.22 -5.89 -30.47
N TYR A 235 1.01 -4.59 -30.60
CA TYR A 235 2.08 -3.65 -30.95
C TYR A 235 3.22 -3.69 -29.92
N LEU A 236 2.88 -3.64 -28.62
CA LEU A 236 3.89 -3.63 -27.56
C LEU A 236 4.69 -4.94 -27.52
N ALA A 237 4.02 -6.10 -27.60
CA ALA A 237 4.69 -7.40 -27.63
C ALA A 237 5.58 -7.56 -28.87
N ALA A 238 5.13 -7.06 -30.02
CA ALA A 238 5.90 -7.06 -31.25
C ALA A 238 7.11 -6.12 -31.19
N ALA A 239 6.98 -4.96 -30.53
CA ALA A 239 8.08 -4.02 -30.33
C ALA A 239 9.14 -4.57 -29.36
N THR A 240 8.74 -5.27 -28.31
CA THR A 240 9.65 -5.79 -27.29
C THR A 240 10.17 -7.20 -27.57
N GLY A 241 9.70 -7.85 -28.64
CA GLY A 241 10.25 -9.14 -29.08
C GLY A 241 9.63 -10.37 -28.40
N HIS A 242 8.43 -10.25 -27.83
CA HIS A 242 7.79 -11.33 -27.09
C HIS A 242 6.94 -12.23 -27.99
N GLU A 243 7.60 -13.11 -28.74
CA GLU A 243 6.95 -13.98 -29.74
C GLU A 243 5.80 -14.83 -29.19
N ALA A 244 5.96 -15.45 -28.01
CA ALA A 244 4.91 -16.27 -27.39
C ALA A 244 3.66 -15.45 -27.07
N VAL A 245 3.83 -14.20 -26.64
CA VAL A 245 2.72 -13.28 -26.40
C VAL A 245 2.06 -12.86 -27.71
N VAL A 246 2.85 -12.58 -28.76
CA VAL A 246 2.31 -12.24 -30.09
C VAL A 246 1.40 -13.36 -30.61
N ARG A 247 1.83 -14.63 -30.48
CA ARG A 247 1.00 -15.80 -30.83
C ARG A 247 -0.32 -15.79 -30.07
N LEU A 248 -0.27 -15.73 -28.74
CA LEU A 248 -1.47 -15.72 -27.89
C LEU A 248 -2.46 -14.61 -28.27
N LEU A 249 -1.95 -13.41 -28.57
CA LEU A 249 -2.78 -12.28 -28.96
C LEU A 249 -3.42 -12.47 -30.33
N ILE A 250 -2.68 -13.01 -31.31
CA ILE A 250 -3.21 -13.29 -32.65
C ILE A 250 -4.27 -14.41 -32.60
N ASP A 251 -3.99 -15.48 -31.85
CA ASP A 251 -4.93 -16.58 -31.64
C ASP A 251 -6.23 -16.09 -30.96
N ALA A 252 -6.13 -15.07 -30.12
CA ALA A 252 -7.28 -14.39 -29.50
C ALA A 252 -7.95 -13.32 -30.37
N GLY A 253 -7.55 -13.16 -31.64
CA GLY A 253 -8.18 -12.24 -32.59
C GLY A 253 -7.67 -10.80 -32.52
N ALA A 254 -6.42 -10.57 -32.08
CA ALA A 254 -5.80 -9.25 -32.14
C ALA A 254 -5.71 -8.74 -33.60
N SER A 255 -6.06 -7.47 -33.80
CA SER A 255 -5.87 -6.81 -35.09
C SER A 255 -4.39 -6.66 -35.41
N VAL A 256 -3.91 -7.44 -36.38
CA VAL A 256 -2.55 -7.31 -36.94
C VAL A 256 -2.37 -6.01 -37.73
N ARG A 257 -3.47 -5.37 -38.13
CA ARG A 257 -3.46 -4.05 -38.77
C ARG A 257 -3.38 -2.97 -37.70
N GLY A 258 -2.19 -2.38 -37.59
CA GLY A 258 -1.98 -1.16 -36.82
C GLY A 258 -2.66 0.06 -37.46
N ARG A 259 -2.91 1.10 -36.66
CA ARG A 259 -3.39 2.41 -37.17
C ARG A 259 -2.29 3.46 -37.06
N GLY A 260 -2.18 4.33 -38.07
CA GLY A 260 -1.19 5.40 -38.11
C GLY A 260 0.25 4.87 -38.04
N LYS A 261 1.06 5.41 -37.11
CA LYS A 261 2.45 4.99 -36.90
C LYS A 261 2.59 3.68 -36.12
N MET A 262 1.49 3.13 -35.61
CA MET A 262 1.48 2.02 -34.65
C MET A 262 1.25 0.68 -35.35
N ILE A 263 2.15 0.31 -36.26
CA ILE A 263 2.05 -0.93 -37.05
C ILE A 263 2.94 -2.00 -36.42
N PRO A 264 2.37 -3.09 -35.83
CA PRO A 264 3.16 -4.12 -35.16
C PRO A 264 4.26 -4.71 -36.05
N LEU A 265 3.96 -4.92 -37.34
CA LEU A 265 4.91 -5.47 -38.31
C LEU A 265 6.09 -4.53 -38.56
N SER A 266 5.83 -3.25 -38.87
CA SER A 266 6.88 -2.26 -39.11
C SER A 266 7.77 -2.07 -37.88
N GLN A 267 7.17 -2.10 -36.70
CA GLN A 267 7.90 -1.97 -35.45
C GLN A 267 8.75 -3.22 -35.16
N ALA A 268 8.21 -4.43 -35.30
CA ALA A 268 8.99 -5.68 -35.17
C ALA A 268 10.16 -5.75 -36.15
N ALA A 269 9.95 -5.28 -37.40
CA ALA A 269 11.00 -5.22 -38.41
C ALA A 269 12.11 -4.22 -38.03
N ARG A 270 11.74 -3.03 -37.51
CA ARG A 270 12.71 -2.02 -37.07
C ARG A 270 13.59 -2.52 -35.92
N GLU A 271 13.00 -3.25 -34.98
CA GLU A 271 13.72 -3.81 -33.83
C GLU A 271 14.42 -5.14 -34.14
N GLY A 272 14.29 -5.67 -35.36
CA GLY A 272 14.99 -6.88 -35.82
C GLY A 272 14.36 -8.21 -35.41
N HIS A 273 13.10 -8.23 -34.97
CA HIS A 273 12.41 -9.42 -34.47
C HIS A 273 11.89 -10.31 -35.62
N VAL A 274 12.81 -10.98 -36.33
CA VAL A 274 12.53 -11.74 -37.56
C VAL A 274 11.41 -12.78 -37.39
N ALA A 275 11.38 -13.51 -36.27
CA ALA A 275 10.35 -14.53 -36.02
C ALA A 275 8.95 -13.90 -35.92
N ILE A 276 8.84 -12.75 -35.23
CA ILE A 276 7.59 -12.00 -35.10
C ILE A 276 7.16 -11.41 -36.45
N VAL A 277 8.11 -10.91 -37.24
CA VAL A 277 7.84 -10.40 -38.60
C VAL A 277 7.21 -11.48 -39.47
N LYS A 278 7.82 -12.67 -39.51
CA LYS A 278 7.27 -13.82 -40.24
C LYS A 278 5.88 -14.17 -39.75
N LEU A 279 5.72 -14.28 -38.44
CA LEU A 279 4.45 -14.66 -37.81
C LEU A 279 3.32 -13.68 -38.12
N LEU A 280 3.61 -12.37 -38.10
CA LEU A 280 2.66 -11.33 -38.47
C LEU A 280 2.31 -11.37 -39.98
N MET A 281 3.31 -11.58 -40.85
CA MET A 281 3.08 -11.72 -42.29
C MET A 281 2.21 -12.93 -42.63
N ASP A 282 2.44 -14.07 -41.97
CA ASP A 282 1.66 -15.29 -42.14
C ASP A 282 0.17 -15.08 -41.77
N HIS A 283 -0.11 -14.11 -40.90
CA HIS A 283 -1.47 -13.72 -40.49
C HIS A 283 -1.98 -12.47 -41.22
N GLY A 284 -1.39 -12.12 -42.37
CA GLY A 284 -1.87 -11.06 -43.25
C GLY A 284 -1.55 -9.63 -42.81
N ALA A 285 -0.56 -9.44 -41.92
CA ALA A 285 -0.03 -8.11 -41.64
C ALA A 285 0.69 -7.56 -42.88
N VAL A 286 0.40 -6.31 -43.22
CA VAL A 286 1.07 -5.62 -44.33
C VAL A 286 2.06 -4.59 -43.79
N PRO A 287 3.20 -4.38 -44.47
CA PRO A 287 4.01 -3.19 -44.23
C PRO A 287 3.09 -1.98 -44.51
N GLY A 288 3.09 -0.97 -43.63
CA GLY A 288 2.21 0.19 -43.77
C GLY A 288 2.30 0.88 -45.13
N PRO A 289 1.40 1.84 -45.45
CA PRO A 289 1.53 2.63 -46.66
C PRO A 289 2.93 3.23 -46.69
N GLY A 290 3.71 2.83 -47.71
CA GLY A 290 5.13 3.15 -47.79
C GLY A 290 5.35 4.64 -47.65
N GLY A 291 6.22 5.03 -46.71
CA GLY A 291 6.92 6.29 -46.85
C GLY A 291 7.77 6.17 -48.11
N SER A 292 7.36 6.88 -49.15
CA SER A 292 8.15 7.08 -50.36
C SER A 292 9.56 7.51 -49.97
N VAL A 293 10.54 6.70 -50.38
CA VAL A 293 11.95 7.12 -50.53
C VAL A 293 12.07 8.15 -51.64
#